data_AF-A0A017HMX3-F1
#
_entry.id   AF-A0A017HMX3-F1
#
_cell.length_a   1.000
_cell.length_b   1.000
_cell.length_c   1.000
_cell.angle_alpha   90.00
_cell.angle_beta   90.00
_cell.angle_gamma   90.00
#
_symmetry.space_group_name_H-M   'P 1'
#
loop_
_entity.id
_entity.type
_entity.pdbx_description
1 polymer ?
#
loop_
_entity_poly.entity_id
_entity_poly.type
_entity_poly.pdbx_seq_one_letter_code
_entity_poly.pdbx_strand_id
1 'polypeptide(L)' 'MGRTIFGSAARAWLRGEMTDEQAVAQMAERFRTLAQVWDQARAGQGAVGAAA' A
#
# COMPACT_ATOMS: atom_id res chain seq x y z
N MET A 1 -1.84 -8.96 4.09
CA MET A 1 -1.18 -8.07 3.11
C MET A 1 -1.97 -8.03 1.81
N GLY A 2 -1.96 -9.06 0.96
CA GLY A 2 -2.73 -9.04 -0.29
C GLY A 2 -4.23 -8.81 -0.09
N ARG A 3 -4.89 -9.60 0.76
CA ARG A 3 -6.32 -9.43 1.06
C ARG A 3 -6.68 -8.07 1.68
N THR A 4 -5.75 -7.43 2.40
CA THR A 4 -5.98 -6.12 3.04
C THR A 4 -5.85 -4.95 2.05
N ILE A 5 -4.97 -5.07 1.04
CA ILE A 5 -4.78 -4.04 0.00
C ILE A 5 -5.81 -4.20 -1.11
N PHE A 6 -6.03 -5.44 -1.56
CA PHE A 6 -6.80 -5.75 -2.76
C PHE A 6 -8.24 -6.17 -2.47
N GLY A 7 -8.53 -6.67 -1.26
CA GLY A 7 -9.80 -7.37 -0.99
C GLY A 7 -11.06 -6.52 -1.14
N SER A 8 -11.05 -5.26 -0.68
CA SER A 8 -12.22 -4.37 -0.82
C SER A 8 -12.37 -3.81 -2.23
N ALA A 9 -11.27 -3.44 -2.88
CA ALA A 9 -11.27 -2.94 -4.26
C ALA A 9 -11.73 -4.03 -5.24
N ALA A 10 -11.16 -5.24 -5.13
CA ALA A 10 -11.55 -6.39 -5.95
C ALA A 10 -13.03 -6.76 -5.76
N ARG A 11 -13.55 -6.67 -4.52
CA ARG A 11 -14.95 -6.99 -4.26
C ARG A 11 -15.90 -5.96 -4.88
N ALA A 12 -15.58 -4.66 -4.80
CA ALA A 12 -16.38 -3.62 -5.43
C ALA A 12 -16.33 -3.71 -6.97
N TRP A 13 -15.14 -3.97 -7.51
CA TRP A 13 -14.92 -4.17 -8.94
C TRP A 13 -15.72 -5.36 -9.49
N LEU A 14 -15.66 -6.53 -8.83
CA LEU A 14 -16.42 -7.72 -9.23
C LEU A 14 -17.95 -7.53 -9.18
N ARG A 15 -18.44 -6.57 -8.41
CA ARG A 15 -19.87 -6.20 -8.37
C ARG A 15 -20.26 -5.14 -9.41
N GLY A 16 -19.31 -4.63 -10.18
CA GLY A 16 -19.55 -3.51 -11.11
C GLY A 16 -19.76 -2.16 -10.41
N GLU A 17 -19.44 -2.07 -9.12
CA GLU A 17 -19.57 -0.83 -8.32
C GLU A 17 -18.33 0.07 -8.41
N MET A 18 -17.29 -0.41 -9.09
CA MET A 18 -16.00 0.27 -9.22
C MET A 18 -15.43 0.02 -10.61
N THR A 19 -14.98 1.08 -11.25
CA THR A 19 -14.28 1.02 -12.54
C THR A 19 -12.87 0.47 -12.39
N ASP A 20 -12.28 0.02 -13.48
CA ASP A 20 -10.89 -0.45 -13.53
C ASP A 20 -9.94 0.63 -13.01
N GLU A 21 -10.12 1.88 -13.46
CA GLU A 21 -9.29 3.01 -13.07
C GLU A 21 -9.38 3.30 -11.57
N GLN A 22 -10.60 3.26 -11.01
CA GLN A 22 -10.82 3.46 -9.57
C GLN A 22 -10.20 2.33 -8.75
N ALA A 23 -10.32 1.08 -9.21
CA ALA A 23 -9.72 -0.06 -8.54
C ALA A 23 -8.19 0.07 -8.52
N VAL A 24 -7.58 0.36 -9.67
CA VAL A 24 -6.12 0.54 -9.79
C VAL A 24 -5.63 1.68 -8.91
N ALA A 25 -6.28 2.84 -8.95
CA ALA A 25 -5.90 4.00 -8.14
C ALA A 25 -5.96 3.68 -6.63
N GLN A 26 -7.03 3.02 -6.18
CA GLN A 26 -7.20 2.67 -4.77
C GLN A 26 -6.13 1.67 -4.29
N MET A 27 -5.81 0.68 -5.12
CA MET A 27 -4.80 -0.33 -4.79
C MET A 27 -3.38 0.27 -4.79
N ALA A 28 -3.07 1.14 -5.75
CA ALA A 28 -1.79 1.86 -5.83
C ALA A 28 -1.57 2.77 -4.62
N GLU A 29 -2.60 3.51 -4.20
CA GLU A 29 -2.52 4.40 -3.04
C GLU A 29 -2.21 3.63 -1.75
N ARG A 30 -2.90 2.51 -1.52
CA ARG A 30 -2.64 1.64 -0.35
C ARG A 30 -1.23 1.08 -0.34
N PHE A 31 -0.73 0.68 -1.52
CA PHE A 31 0.64 0.20 -1.65
C PHE A 31 1.65 1.31 -1.35
N ARG A 32 1.42 2.53 -1.88
CA ARG A 32 2.26 3.71 -1.62
C ARG A 32 2.35 4.01 -0.13
N THR A 33 1.24 4.02 0.59
CA THR A 33 1.23 4.26 2.05
C THR A 33 2.05 3.21 2.81
N LEU A 34 1.95 1.94 2.41
CA LEU A 34 2.75 0.88 3.03
C LEU A 34 4.25 1.04 2.75
N ALA A 35 4.63 1.38 1.52
CA ALA A 35 6.02 1.67 1.18
C ALA A 35 6.57 2.83 2.01
N GLN A 36 5.79 3.90 2.18
CA GLN A 36 6.17 5.06 3.00
C GLN A 36 6.40 4.69 4.47
N VAL A 37 5.51 3.89 5.07
CA VAL A 37 5.69 3.42 6.45
C VAL A 37 6.97 2.59 6.60
N TRP A 38 7.24 1.73 5.61
CA TRP A 38 8.46 0.93 5.58
C TRP A 38 9.73 1.80 5.45
N ASP A 39 9.70 2.79 4.57
CA ASP A 39 10.81 3.74 4.38
C ASP A 39 11.06 4.54 5.65
N GLN A 40 10.01 5.03 6.32
CA GLN A 40 10.12 5.73 7.60
C GLN A 40 10.72 4.85 8.70
N ALA A 41 10.24 3.60 8.80
CA ALA A 41 10.77 2.64 9.76
C ALA A 41 12.27 2.36 9.53
N ARG A 42 12.71 2.34 8.27
CA ARG A 42 14.11 2.14 7.89
C ARG A 42 14.97 3.39 8.06
N ALA A 43 14.43 4.57 7.77
CA ALA A 43 15.12 5.84 8.00
C ALA A 43 15.38 6.05 9.50
N GLY A 44 14.45 5.63 10.37
CA GLY A 44 14.66 5.60 11.82
C GLY A 44 15.67 4.55 12.30
N GLN A 45 15.93 3.49 11.52
CA GLN A 45 16.91 2.44 11.83
C GLN A 45 18.31 2.72 11.22
N GLY A 46 18.41 3.55 10.19
CA GLY A 46 19.68 3.92 9.53
C GLY A 46 20.55 4.91 10.32
N ALA A 47 19.98 5.66 11.27
CA ALA A 47 20.73 6.59 12.12
C ALA A 47 21.40 5.92 13.35
N VAL A 48 21.06 4.65 13.65
CA VAL A 48 21.61 3.90 14.80
C VAL A 48 22.62 2.82 14.38
N GLY A 49 22.76 2.56 13.08
CA GLY A 49 23.68 1.53 12.54
C GLY A 49 24.85 2.03 11.69
N ALA A 50 24.95 3.34 11.39
CA ALA A 50 25.99 3.90 10.52
C ALA A 50 27.11 4.64 11.29
N ALA A 51 27.30 4.30 12.56
CA ALA A 51 28.42 4.76 13.38
C ALA A 51 28.89 3.64 14.31
N ALA A 52 29.61 2.66 13.76
CA ALA A 52 30.43 1.69 14.51
C ALA A 52 31.57 1.20 13.61
#